data_AF-I1YIG1-F1
#
_entry.id   AF-I1YIG1-F1
#
_cell.length_a   1.000
_cell.length_b   1.000
_cell.length_c   1.000
_cell.angle_alpha   90.00
_cell.angle_beta   90.00
_cell.angle_gamma   90.00
#
_symmetry.space_group_name_H-M   'P 1'
#
loop_
_entity.id
_entity.type
_entity.pdbx_description
1 polymer ?
#
loop_
_entity_poly.entity_id
_entity_poly.type
_entity_poly.pdbx_seq_one_letter_code
_entity_poly.pdbx_strand_id
1 'polypeptide(L)'
;MRYQFKPLRLRQKILFMLLCLMQFSGIALANPLKERNLPDGKLLYSDGTNAYYGVYMTSDYNALNGLDASDKKANFRVIAFRKAAPDGTLVSFLPQQIKDYNGNPIEGKRYGQNEIDLVNQHIIGPVDEKFPERREKNYLRILVYSKGEYFSGSPLSTQSPNPDLEEPEQWITGLNFERKNQRSPMRPAYEALGKTGVPKIHYAKGTQDTKRKKLPSTIASLRSKRQAEIAITKPEINPALGKQVVKDQEFWDRLQFSGTVKDVFEGNFSDTSSKTFKVYFSAMQWAYSDSCKPYLPANTVKRGYVTWNVYSDGYKDTPVERSALIDPKFIELYDAYQDDVSSFMQQQKRTLQSQANTSISRGRGLSDVLGGAINNEPIHQLSRFIASSGGCETSAVYQLRENFLRAAKGQPSLQKAGIVLENAVAESSKSKSSLYGSCMNTYDPSKKYCLCFEREALKVLSSKERQLFEADFDEYYKAVRKLSERPAPPASDRAWALNAIRSKCN
;
A
#
# COMPACT_ATOMS: atom_id res chain seq x y z
N MET A 1 -55.20 -47.67 21.29
CA MET A 1 -53.76 -47.78 21.55
C MET A 1 -53.24 -46.45 22.10
N ARG A 2 -52.91 -46.38 23.41
CA ARG A 2 -52.30 -45.17 24.02
C ARG A 2 -50.78 -45.33 23.99
N TYR A 3 -50.09 -44.53 23.18
CA TYR A 3 -48.63 -44.46 23.18
C TYR A 3 -48.15 -43.70 24.42
N GLN A 4 -47.48 -44.40 25.35
CA GLN A 4 -46.74 -43.78 26.44
C GLN A 4 -45.43 -43.18 25.90
N PHE A 5 -45.30 -41.86 25.93
CA PHE A 5 -44.03 -41.19 25.74
C PHE A 5 -43.16 -41.39 27.00
N LYS A 6 -42.09 -42.18 26.88
CA LYS A 6 -41.06 -42.26 27.93
C LYS A 6 -40.31 -40.92 28.00
N PRO A 7 -40.12 -40.35 29.20
CA PRO A 7 -39.37 -39.10 29.34
C PRO A 7 -37.89 -39.31 28.98
N LEU A 8 -37.40 -38.49 28.05
CA LEU A 8 -35.97 -38.43 27.70
C LEU A 8 -35.13 -38.18 28.96
N ARG A 9 -34.17 -39.06 29.23
CA ARG A 9 -33.27 -38.97 30.38
C ARG A 9 -32.49 -37.65 30.34
N LEU A 10 -32.30 -37.03 31.51
CA LEU A 10 -31.64 -35.73 31.69
C LEU A 10 -30.30 -35.59 30.94
N ARG A 11 -29.53 -36.68 30.83
CA ARG A 11 -28.28 -36.73 30.05
C ARG A 11 -28.46 -36.50 28.54
N GLN A 12 -29.56 -36.97 27.93
CA GLN A 12 -29.86 -36.69 26.52
C GLN A 12 -30.29 -35.24 26.30
N LYS A 13 -30.98 -34.61 27.25
CA LYS A 13 -31.33 -33.18 27.18
C LYS A 13 -30.09 -32.28 27.28
N ILE A 14 -29.14 -32.65 28.14
CA ILE A 14 -27.87 -31.92 28.29
C ILE A 14 -27.00 -32.08 27.03
N LEU A 15 -26.95 -33.28 26.43
CA LEU A 15 -26.21 -33.51 25.19
C LEU A 15 -26.82 -32.72 24.01
N PHE A 16 -28.15 -32.66 23.91
CA PHE A 16 -28.82 -31.85 22.88
C PHE A 16 -28.62 -30.35 23.10
N MET A 17 -28.64 -29.86 24.35
CA MET A 17 -28.33 -28.45 24.63
C MET A 17 -26.86 -28.10 24.33
N LEU A 18 -25.91 -29.00 24.62
CA LEU A 18 -24.49 -28.81 24.27
C LEU A 18 -24.26 -28.87 22.75
N LEU A 19 -24.96 -29.74 22.02
CA LEU A 19 -24.92 -29.76 20.55
C LEU A 19 -25.56 -28.52 19.93
N CYS A 20 -26.65 -27.99 20.49
CA CYS A 20 -27.21 -26.72 20.07
C CYS A 20 -26.26 -25.54 20.39
N LEU A 21 -25.64 -25.51 21.57
CA LEU A 21 -24.67 -24.46 21.93
C LEU A 21 -23.40 -24.50 21.05
N MET A 22 -22.96 -25.69 20.60
CA MET A 22 -21.85 -25.81 19.64
C MET A 22 -22.24 -25.54 18.17
N GLN A 23 -23.54 -25.55 17.83
CA GLN A 23 -24.02 -25.06 16.54
C GLN A 23 -24.29 -23.54 16.53
N PHE A 24 -24.40 -22.91 17.71
CA PHE A 24 -24.56 -21.46 17.87
C PHE A 24 -23.28 -20.72 18.30
N SER A 25 -22.17 -21.40 18.55
CA SER A 25 -20.83 -20.81 18.38
C SER A 25 -20.52 -20.67 16.89
N GLY A 26 -21.43 -19.97 16.19
CA GLY A 26 -21.21 -19.51 14.84
C GLY A 26 -19.93 -18.68 14.88
N ILE A 27 -19.01 -19.04 13.98
CA ILE A 27 -18.03 -18.14 13.39
C ILE A 27 -18.63 -16.74 13.49
N ALA A 28 -18.08 -15.86 14.31
CA ALA A 28 -18.49 -14.47 14.33
C ALA A 28 -18.38 -14.02 12.87
N LEU A 29 -19.51 -13.95 12.17
CA LEU A 29 -19.53 -13.73 10.73
C LEU A 29 -18.82 -12.40 10.55
N ALA A 30 -17.62 -12.46 9.99
CA ALA A 30 -16.79 -11.30 9.81
C ALA A 30 -17.63 -10.26 9.09
N ASN A 31 -17.69 -9.05 9.67
CA ASN A 31 -18.54 -7.99 9.13
C ASN A 31 -18.04 -7.67 7.71
N PRO A 32 -18.82 -7.94 6.65
CA PRO A 32 -18.35 -7.82 5.27
C PRO A 32 -17.99 -6.38 4.89
N LEU A 33 -18.46 -5.39 5.66
CA LEU A 33 -18.03 -4.00 5.54
C LEU A 33 -16.56 -3.83 5.95
N LYS A 34 -16.19 -4.35 7.12
CA LYS A 34 -14.81 -4.30 7.62
C LYS A 34 -13.85 -5.08 6.74
N GLU A 35 -14.33 -6.18 6.16
CA GLU A 35 -13.50 -6.98 5.24
C GLU A 35 -12.98 -6.18 4.03
N ARG A 36 -13.74 -5.16 3.62
CA ARG A 36 -13.52 -4.43 2.37
C ARG A 36 -13.13 -2.97 2.57
N ASN A 37 -12.75 -2.62 3.80
CA ASN A 37 -12.47 -1.25 4.21
C ASN A 37 -13.63 -0.30 3.89
N LEU A 38 -14.85 -0.72 4.24
CA LEU A 38 -16.05 0.07 4.05
C LEU A 38 -16.48 0.66 5.40
N PRO A 39 -17.11 1.85 5.41
CA PRO A 39 -17.58 2.47 6.64
C PRO A 39 -18.49 1.53 7.43
N ASP A 40 -18.44 1.63 8.75
CA ASP A 40 -19.35 0.91 9.62
C ASP A 40 -20.81 1.27 9.28
N GLY A 41 -21.69 0.27 9.38
CA GLY A 41 -23.06 0.38 8.93
C GLY A 41 -24.03 -0.46 9.74
N LYS A 42 -25.32 -0.15 9.58
CA LYS A 42 -26.41 -0.93 10.20
C LYS A 42 -27.03 -1.83 9.15
N LEU A 43 -27.24 -3.11 9.48
CA LEU A 43 -27.98 -4.04 8.62
C LEU A 43 -29.42 -3.54 8.43
N LEU A 44 -29.82 -3.38 7.17
CA LEU A 44 -31.17 -2.99 6.76
C LEU A 44 -32.00 -4.22 6.44
N TYR A 45 -31.45 -5.13 5.65
CA TYR A 45 -32.13 -6.33 5.14
C TYR A 45 -31.14 -7.43 4.77
N SER A 46 -31.54 -8.68 4.98
CA SER A 46 -30.85 -9.85 4.42
C SER A 46 -31.84 -10.99 4.20
N ASP A 47 -31.65 -11.72 3.11
CA ASP A 47 -32.39 -12.95 2.76
C ASP A 47 -31.52 -14.22 2.97
N GLY A 48 -30.39 -14.10 3.69
CA GLY A 48 -29.35 -15.13 3.84
C GLY A 48 -28.38 -15.22 2.66
N THR A 49 -28.83 -14.86 1.45
CA THR A 49 -27.99 -14.84 0.24
C THR A 49 -27.36 -13.46 0.04
N ASN A 50 -28.16 -12.41 0.10
CA ASN A 50 -27.81 -11.01 -0.06
C ASN A 50 -27.91 -10.28 1.28
N ALA A 51 -27.16 -9.19 1.44
CA ALA A 51 -27.21 -8.34 2.62
C ALA A 51 -27.07 -6.86 2.25
N TYR A 52 -27.83 -6.01 2.92
CA TYR A 52 -27.92 -4.58 2.64
C TYR A 52 -27.67 -3.79 3.92
N TYR A 53 -26.73 -2.85 3.87
CA TYR A 53 -26.30 -2.06 5.01
C TYR A 53 -26.47 -0.57 4.72
N GLY A 54 -27.04 0.18 5.66
CA GLY A 54 -27.04 1.64 5.61
C GLY A 54 -25.76 2.17 6.23
N VAL A 55 -25.07 3.06 5.53
CA VAL A 55 -23.76 3.61 5.93
C VAL A 55 -23.71 5.12 5.73
N TYR A 56 -22.94 5.80 6.59
CA TYR A 56 -22.50 7.17 6.35
C TYR A 56 -21.08 7.16 5.76
N MET A 57 -20.92 7.81 4.62
CA MET A 57 -19.65 7.89 3.88
C MET A 57 -18.95 9.18 4.28
N THR A 58 -17.66 9.12 4.63
CA THR A 58 -16.85 10.30 4.93
C THR A 58 -16.46 11.04 3.64
N SER A 59 -16.10 12.32 3.74
CA SER A 59 -15.57 13.12 2.63
C SER A 59 -14.35 12.46 1.97
N ASP A 60 -13.50 11.85 2.79
CA ASP A 60 -12.24 11.23 2.36
C ASP A 60 -12.52 9.94 1.57
N TYR A 61 -13.52 9.17 1.99
CA TYR A 61 -14.00 8.01 1.23
C TYR A 61 -14.56 8.40 -0.14
N ASN A 62 -15.31 9.51 -0.22
CA ASN A 62 -15.88 9.97 -1.49
C ASN A 62 -14.78 10.45 -2.47
N ALA A 63 -13.77 11.15 -1.97
CA ALA A 63 -12.64 11.65 -2.77
C ALA A 63 -11.76 10.52 -3.34
N LEU A 64 -11.45 9.51 -2.54
CA LEU A 64 -10.65 8.34 -2.97
C LEU A 64 -11.37 7.47 -4.02
N ASN A 65 -12.70 7.54 -4.09
CA ASN A 65 -13.50 6.70 -4.98
C ASN A 65 -13.94 7.37 -6.29
N GLY A 66 -13.34 8.52 -6.65
CA GLY A 66 -13.66 9.24 -7.88
C GLY A 66 -15.13 9.67 -7.95
N LEU A 67 -15.80 9.79 -6.80
CA LEU A 67 -17.11 10.41 -6.72
C LEU A 67 -16.91 11.92 -6.79
N ASP A 68 -17.59 12.54 -7.74
CA ASP A 68 -17.40 13.96 -8.06
C ASP A 68 -17.58 14.84 -6.82
N ALA A 69 -16.81 15.93 -6.71
CA ALA A 69 -16.92 16.92 -5.64
C ALA A 69 -18.28 17.65 -5.65
N SER A 70 -19.10 17.45 -6.67
CA SER A 70 -20.51 17.85 -6.75
C SER A 70 -21.46 16.89 -5.99
N ASP A 71 -21.04 15.66 -5.66
CA ASP A 71 -21.75 14.65 -4.87
C ASP A 71 -21.72 14.94 -3.34
N LYS A 72 -21.27 16.15 -2.96
CA LYS A 72 -21.24 16.74 -1.59
C LYS A 72 -22.59 16.71 -0.85
N LYS A 73 -23.68 16.31 -1.50
CA LYS A 73 -25.03 16.31 -0.94
C LYS A 73 -25.42 15.00 -0.25
N ALA A 74 -24.80 13.89 -0.62
CA ALA A 74 -25.25 12.60 -0.12
C ALA A 74 -24.18 11.96 0.78
N ASN A 75 -24.34 12.15 2.09
CA ASN A 75 -23.50 11.53 3.12
C ASN A 75 -23.96 10.10 3.46
N PHE A 76 -25.18 9.70 3.06
CA PHE A 76 -25.75 8.38 3.31
C PHE A 76 -25.75 7.52 2.03
N ARG A 77 -25.43 6.23 2.15
CA ARG A 77 -25.52 5.23 1.08
C ARG A 77 -26.05 3.91 1.62
N VAL A 78 -26.54 3.07 0.71
CA VAL A 78 -26.76 1.65 1.00
C VAL A 78 -25.67 0.84 0.32
N ILE A 79 -25.01 -0.04 1.07
CA ILE A 79 -24.06 -1.02 0.55
C ILE A 79 -24.78 -2.37 0.45
N ALA A 80 -24.79 -2.96 -0.74
CA ALA A 80 -25.43 -4.23 -1.02
C ALA A 80 -24.37 -5.29 -1.36
N PHE A 81 -24.25 -6.33 -0.54
CA PHE A 81 -23.49 -7.53 -0.86
C PHE A 81 -24.42 -8.55 -1.48
N ARG A 82 -24.22 -8.85 -2.76
CA ARG A 82 -25.07 -9.77 -3.51
C ARG A 82 -24.30 -10.97 -4.00
N LYS A 83 -24.89 -12.16 -3.90
CA LYS A 83 -24.34 -13.34 -4.56
C LYS A 83 -24.70 -13.27 -6.04
N ALA A 84 -23.72 -13.49 -6.92
CA ALA A 84 -24.00 -13.56 -8.34
C ALA A 84 -24.98 -14.71 -8.64
N ALA A 85 -25.94 -14.44 -9.53
CA ALA A 85 -26.79 -15.47 -10.10
C ALA A 85 -25.94 -16.44 -10.95
N PRO A 86 -26.48 -17.61 -11.36
CA PRO A 86 -25.73 -18.58 -12.16
C PRO A 86 -25.18 -18.02 -13.48
N ASP A 87 -25.83 -16.99 -14.03
CA ASP A 87 -25.40 -16.27 -15.22
C ASP A 87 -24.38 -15.15 -14.92
N GLY A 88 -23.87 -15.06 -13.69
CA GLY A 88 -22.90 -14.08 -13.21
C GLY A 88 -23.45 -12.67 -12.93
N THR A 89 -24.77 -12.46 -13.07
CA THR A 89 -25.39 -11.16 -12.82
C THR A 89 -25.55 -10.86 -11.33
N LEU A 90 -25.34 -9.60 -10.95
CA LEU A 90 -25.57 -9.08 -9.59
C LEU A 90 -26.81 -8.18 -9.53
N VAL A 91 -27.18 -7.61 -10.68
CA VAL A 91 -28.31 -6.71 -10.84
C VAL A 91 -29.11 -7.08 -12.08
N SER A 92 -30.43 -7.14 -11.93
CA SER A 92 -31.35 -7.36 -13.04
C SER A 92 -31.49 -6.08 -13.88
N PHE A 93 -30.91 -6.12 -15.07
CA PHE A 93 -31.04 -5.06 -16.08
C PHE A 93 -31.71 -5.61 -17.34
N LEU A 94 -32.78 -4.95 -17.78
CA LEU A 94 -33.46 -5.26 -19.02
C LEU A 94 -32.94 -4.35 -20.14
N PRO A 95 -32.49 -4.90 -21.29
CA PRO A 95 -32.14 -4.09 -22.46
C PRO A 95 -33.30 -3.19 -22.88
N GLN A 96 -33.00 -1.96 -23.29
CA GLN A 96 -34.02 -1.01 -23.75
C GLN A 96 -33.41 0.01 -24.71
N GLN A 97 -34.15 0.38 -25.76
CA GLN A 97 -33.81 1.55 -26.57
C GLN A 97 -34.17 2.82 -25.82
N ILE A 98 -33.19 3.71 -25.65
CA ILE A 98 -33.37 5.01 -24.99
C ILE A 98 -32.97 6.13 -25.94
N LYS A 99 -33.30 7.37 -25.61
CA LYS A 99 -32.83 8.55 -26.34
C LYS A 99 -31.60 9.15 -25.67
N ASP A 100 -30.57 9.47 -26.44
CA ASP A 100 -29.42 10.24 -25.97
C ASP A 100 -29.80 11.72 -25.73
N TYR A 101 -28.82 12.56 -25.35
CA TYR A 101 -29.06 13.99 -25.14
C TYR A 101 -29.52 14.74 -26.40
N ASN A 102 -29.21 14.21 -27.58
CA ASN A 102 -29.59 14.75 -28.88
C ASN A 102 -30.89 14.14 -29.42
N GLY A 103 -31.55 13.25 -28.65
CA GLY A 103 -32.78 12.57 -29.04
C GLY A 103 -32.59 11.32 -29.90
N ASN A 104 -31.35 10.92 -30.20
CA ASN A 104 -31.05 9.75 -31.02
C ASN A 104 -31.30 8.44 -30.25
N PRO A 105 -31.83 7.40 -30.92
CA PRO A 105 -31.98 6.10 -30.29
C PRO A 105 -30.60 5.46 -30.04
N ILE A 106 -30.33 5.09 -28.79
CA ILE A 106 -29.12 4.39 -28.37
C ILE A 106 -29.49 3.18 -27.52
N GLU A 107 -28.62 2.17 -27.53
CA GLU A 107 -28.74 1.03 -26.63
C GLU A 107 -28.57 1.46 -25.17
N GLY A 108 -29.59 1.16 -24.37
CA GLY A 108 -29.61 1.39 -22.94
C GLY A 108 -30.10 0.17 -22.16
N LYS A 109 -30.26 0.38 -20.86
CA LYS A 109 -30.79 -0.59 -19.91
C LYS A 109 -31.76 0.11 -18.97
N ARG A 110 -32.80 -0.59 -18.54
CA ARG A 110 -33.64 -0.19 -17.41
C ARG A 110 -33.51 -1.18 -16.26
N TYR A 111 -33.86 -0.73 -15.06
CA TYR A 111 -33.87 -1.60 -13.89
C TYR A 111 -35.01 -2.63 -14.05
N GLY A 112 -34.76 -3.89 -13.70
CA GLY A 112 -35.81 -4.91 -13.62
C GLY A 112 -36.82 -4.57 -12.53
N GLN A 113 -38.08 -5.02 -12.71
CA GLN A 113 -39.14 -4.75 -11.73
C GLN A 113 -38.80 -5.32 -10.35
N ASN A 114 -38.13 -6.47 -10.30
CA ASN A 114 -37.64 -7.08 -9.08
C ASN A 114 -36.68 -6.18 -8.27
N GLU A 115 -35.84 -5.36 -8.93
CA GLU A 115 -34.97 -4.40 -8.25
C GLU A 115 -35.77 -3.26 -7.61
N ILE A 116 -36.83 -2.80 -8.30
CA ILE A 116 -37.72 -1.76 -7.81
C ILE A 116 -38.54 -2.28 -6.62
N ASP A 117 -39.06 -3.50 -6.72
CA ASP A 117 -39.87 -4.13 -5.68
C ASP A 117 -39.04 -4.37 -4.42
N LEU A 118 -37.83 -4.92 -4.56
CA LEU A 118 -36.90 -5.10 -3.45
C LEU A 118 -36.65 -3.80 -2.68
N VAL A 119 -36.40 -2.70 -3.39
CA VAL A 119 -36.12 -1.41 -2.75
C VAL A 119 -37.33 -0.92 -1.97
N ASN A 120 -38.53 -1.00 -2.57
CA ASN A 120 -39.75 -0.50 -1.95
C ASN A 120 -40.24 -1.39 -0.79
N GLN A 121 -40.09 -2.71 -0.90
CA GLN A 121 -40.59 -3.66 0.08
C GLN A 121 -39.64 -3.84 1.26
N HIS A 122 -38.32 -3.82 1.03
CA HIS A 122 -37.34 -4.28 2.02
C HIS A 122 -36.28 -3.25 2.40
N ILE A 123 -36.00 -2.24 1.57
CA ILE A 123 -34.86 -1.33 1.81
C ILE A 123 -35.32 0.03 2.34
N ILE A 124 -36.25 0.70 1.66
CA ILE A 124 -36.55 2.10 1.94
C ILE A 124 -37.21 2.31 3.31
N GLY A 125 -38.09 1.39 3.74
CA GLY A 125 -38.71 1.43 5.07
C GLY A 125 -37.66 1.39 6.20
N PRO A 126 -36.80 0.37 6.26
CA PRO A 126 -35.71 0.32 7.24
C PRO A 126 -34.72 1.48 7.14
N VAL A 127 -34.49 2.04 5.94
CA VAL A 127 -33.66 3.25 5.79
C VAL A 127 -34.31 4.45 6.49
N ASP A 128 -35.60 4.70 6.22
CA ASP A 128 -36.33 5.83 6.81
C ASP A 128 -36.46 5.69 8.34
N GLU A 129 -36.59 4.46 8.84
CA GLU A 129 -36.66 4.14 10.27
C GLU A 129 -35.31 4.29 10.98
N LYS A 130 -34.23 3.72 10.44
CA LYS A 130 -32.93 3.62 11.13
C LYS A 130 -31.99 4.80 10.89
N PHE A 131 -32.30 5.62 9.88
CA PHE A 131 -31.52 6.80 9.47
C PHE A 131 -32.43 8.02 9.20
N PRO A 132 -33.32 8.40 10.15
CA PRO A 132 -34.26 9.50 9.96
C PRO A 132 -33.60 10.87 9.77
N GLU A 133 -32.34 11.01 10.17
CA GLU A 133 -31.49 12.20 10.11
C GLU A 133 -30.83 12.42 8.74
N ARG A 134 -30.95 11.47 7.81
CA ARG A 134 -30.39 11.63 6.46
C ARG A 134 -30.96 12.85 5.76
N ARG A 135 -30.07 13.65 5.14
CA ARG A 135 -30.42 14.90 4.46
C ARG A 135 -31.35 14.68 3.26
N GLU A 136 -30.98 13.75 2.39
CA GLU A 136 -31.69 13.46 1.13
C GLU A 136 -32.69 12.33 1.32
N LYS A 137 -33.87 12.65 1.88
CA LYS A 137 -34.91 11.64 2.16
C LYS A 137 -35.59 11.10 0.90
N ASN A 138 -35.50 11.82 -0.21
CA ASN A 138 -36.15 11.45 -1.47
C ASN A 138 -35.22 10.74 -2.45
N TYR A 139 -33.93 10.67 -2.16
CA TYR A 139 -32.93 10.04 -3.01
C TYR A 139 -32.27 8.88 -2.28
N LEU A 140 -31.90 7.83 -3.01
CA LEU A 140 -31.18 6.68 -2.48
C LEU A 140 -30.21 6.17 -3.53
N ARG A 141 -28.95 6.02 -3.11
CA ARG A 141 -27.92 5.38 -3.92
C ARG A 141 -27.46 4.10 -3.24
N ILE A 142 -27.53 3.02 -4.00
CA ILE A 142 -27.16 1.66 -3.60
C ILE A 142 -25.88 1.28 -4.33
N LEU A 143 -24.84 0.91 -3.59
CA LEU A 143 -23.54 0.48 -4.10
C LEU A 143 -23.47 -1.04 -3.99
N VAL A 144 -23.32 -1.74 -5.12
CA VAL A 144 -23.43 -3.20 -5.19
C VAL A 144 -22.04 -3.84 -5.27
N TYR A 145 -21.78 -4.77 -4.36
CA TYR A 145 -20.56 -5.58 -4.25
C TYR A 145 -20.90 -7.06 -4.46
N SER A 146 -19.96 -7.82 -5.04
CA SER A 146 -20.11 -9.28 -5.16
C SER A 146 -19.77 -9.94 -3.82
N LYS A 147 -20.66 -10.80 -3.32
CA LYS A 147 -20.45 -11.56 -2.08
C LYS A 147 -19.45 -12.69 -2.34
N GLY A 148 -18.36 -12.72 -1.59
CA GLY A 148 -17.31 -13.74 -1.70
C GLY A 148 -16.29 -13.51 -2.82
N GLU A 149 -16.45 -12.46 -3.63
CA GLU A 149 -15.47 -12.05 -4.63
C GLU A 149 -15.01 -10.62 -4.38
N TYR A 150 -13.72 -10.37 -4.61
CA TYR A 150 -13.07 -9.09 -4.34
C TYR A 150 -12.40 -8.60 -5.61
N PHE A 151 -12.45 -7.30 -5.87
CA PHE A 151 -11.99 -6.73 -7.12
C PHE A 151 -11.05 -5.54 -6.92
N SER A 152 -10.08 -5.44 -7.80
CA SER A 152 -9.12 -4.35 -7.84
C SER A 152 -9.64 -3.19 -8.73
N GLY A 153 -9.31 -1.93 -8.41
CA GLY A 153 -9.54 -0.75 -9.26
C GLY A 153 -10.95 -0.16 -9.18
N SER A 154 -11.22 0.86 -10.01
CA SER A 154 -12.49 1.57 -10.09
C SER A 154 -13.41 1.05 -11.21
N PRO A 155 -14.74 0.97 -11.03
CA PRO A 155 -15.67 0.69 -12.14
C PRO A 155 -15.78 1.86 -13.13
N LEU A 156 -15.34 3.08 -12.78
CA LEU A 156 -15.49 4.29 -13.60
C LEU A 156 -14.21 4.68 -14.36
N SER A 157 -13.06 4.09 -14.04
CA SER A 157 -11.79 4.41 -14.67
C SER A 157 -11.27 3.24 -15.52
N THR A 158 -11.04 3.50 -16.81
CA THR A 158 -10.22 2.63 -17.67
C THR A 158 -8.73 2.95 -17.55
N GLN A 159 -8.36 4.03 -16.85
CA GLN A 159 -7.01 4.63 -16.87
C GLN A 159 -6.23 4.50 -15.55
N SER A 160 -6.84 4.01 -14.48
CA SER A 160 -6.13 3.66 -13.24
C SER A 160 -6.25 2.15 -13.00
N PRO A 161 -5.37 1.33 -13.59
CA PRO A 161 -5.48 -0.14 -13.54
C PRO A 161 -5.23 -0.71 -12.15
N ASN A 162 -4.68 0.11 -11.24
CA ASN A 162 -4.05 -0.36 -10.03
C ASN A 162 -4.71 0.31 -8.82
N PRO A 163 -5.58 -0.38 -8.08
CA PRO A 163 -5.94 0.13 -6.78
C PRO A 163 -4.74 0.04 -5.86
N ASP A 164 -4.59 1.06 -5.04
CA ASP A 164 -3.88 0.89 -3.81
C ASP A 164 -4.60 -0.21 -3.00
N LEU A 165 -3.91 -1.31 -2.69
CA LEU A 165 -4.45 -2.40 -1.86
C LEU A 165 -5.05 -1.94 -0.51
N GLU A 166 -4.77 -0.72 -0.09
CA GLU A 166 -5.24 -0.12 1.16
C GLU A 166 -6.42 0.85 0.96
N GLU A 167 -6.75 1.20 -0.27
CA GLU A 167 -7.98 1.95 -0.55
C GLU A 167 -9.21 1.07 -0.28
N PRO A 168 -10.37 1.67 0.06
CA PRO A 168 -11.64 0.95 0.04
C PRO A 168 -11.85 0.18 -1.26
N GLU A 169 -12.35 -1.06 -1.17
CA GLU A 169 -12.81 -1.70 -2.39
C GLU A 169 -13.93 -0.87 -3.02
N GLN A 170 -13.85 -0.65 -4.33
CA GLN A 170 -14.95 0.01 -5.05
C GLN A 170 -16.03 -0.99 -5.43
N TRP A 171 -17.28 -0.51 -5.42
CA TRP A 171 -18.45 -1.29 -5.84
C TRP A 171 -18.33 -1.74 -7.30
N ILE A 172 -19.03 -2.81 -7.66
CA ILE A 172 -19.10 -3.31 -9.03
C ILE A 172 -20.01 -2.43 -9.87
N THR A 173 -21.15 -2.05 -9.31
CA THR A 173 -22.15 -1.20 -9.97
C THR A 173 -22.97 -0.43 -8.94
N GLY A 174 -23.64 0.63 -9.37
CA GLY A 174 -24.46 1.48 -8.50
C GLY A 174 -25.88 1.63 -9.04
N LEU A 175 -26.87 1.67 -8.15
CA LEU A 175 -28.27 1.92 -8.48
C LEU A 175 -28.74 3.20 -7.82
N ASN A 176 -29.43 4.04 -8.57
CA ASN A 176 -29.93 5.32 -8.09
C ASN A 176 -31.45 5.31 -8.16
N PHE A 177 -32.08 5.63 -7.03
CA PHE A 177 -33.53 5.71 -6.89
C PHE A 177 -33.94 7.06 -6.34
N GLU A 178 -35.10 7.51 -6.78
CA GLU A 178 -35.70 8.77 -6.36
C GLU A 178 -37.22 8.59 -6.16
N ARG A 179 -37.79 9.33 -5.20
CA ARG A 179 -39.24 9.43 -4.99
C ARG A 179 -39.65 10.90 -4.94
N LYS A 180 -40.84 11.21 -5.46
CA LYS A 180 -41.39 12.57 -5.47
C LYS A 180 -41.51 13.17 -4.07
N ASN A 181 -41.89 12.35 -3.08
CA ASN A 181 -41.96 12.67 -1.67
C ASN A 181 -41.88 11.38 -0.85
N GLN A 182 -41.78 11.49 0.48
CA GLN A 182 -41.58 10.34 1.37
C GLN A 182 -42.68 9.27 1.32
N ARG A 183 -43.90 9.65 0.91
CA ARG A 183 -45.04 8.73 0.80
C ARG A 183 -45.12 8.03 -0.55
N SER A 184 -44.33 8.50 -1.54
CA SER A 184 -44.29 7.91 -2.88
C SER A 184 -43.31 6.74 -2.91
N PRO A 185 -43.59 5.70 -3.73
CA PRO A 185 -42.63 4.62 -3.93
C PRO A 185 -41.36 5.15 -4.59
N MET A 186 -40.23 4.52 -4.28
CA MET A 186 -38.96 4.74 -4.94
C MET A 186 -39.05 4.23 -6.38
N ARG A 187 -38.63 5.08 -7.32
CA ARG A 187 -38.49 4.77 -8.74
C ARG A 187 -37.03 4.96 -9.18
N PRO A 188 -36.57 4.31 -10.25
CA PRO A 188 -35.25 4.58 -10.80
C PRO A 188 -35.07 6.09 -11.07
N ALA A 189 -33.96 6.67 -10.61
CA ALA A 189 -33.77 8.13 -10.62
C ALA A 189 -33.78 8.74 -12.04
N TYR A 190 -33.44 7.95 -13.06
CA TYR A 190 -33.53 8.41 -14.45
C TYR A 190 -34.97 8.71 -14.89
N GLU A 191 -35.99 8.10 -14.27
CA GLU A 191 -37.41 8.37 -14.56
C GLU A 191 -37.82 9.76 -14.10
N ALA A 192 -37.23 10.27 -13.00
CA ALA A 192 -37.45 11.64 -12.54
C ALA A 192 -36.96 12.69 -13.55
N LEU A 193 -35.98 12.31 -14.40
CA LEU A 193 -35.47 13.12 -15.50
C LEU A 193 -36.24 12.89 -16.82
N GLY A 194 -37.38 12.19 -16.78
CA GLY A 194 -38.18 11.84 -17.97
C GLY A 194 -37.51 10.83 -18.89
N LYS A 195 -36.46 10.13 -18.44
CA LYS A 195 -35.76 9.11 -19.22
C LYS A 195 -36.39 7.73 -18.97
N THR A 196 -36.26 6.84 -19.96
CA THR A 196 -36.77 5.48 -19.88
C THR A 196 -35.72 4.43 -19.51
N GLY A 197 -34.45 4.84 -19.39
CA GLY A 197 -33.33 3.99 -18.98
C GLY A 197 -32.00 4.75 -18.96
N VAL A 198 -30.90 4.01 -18.84
CA VAL A 198 -29.53 4.52 -18.79
C VAL A 198 -28.67 3.96 -19.93
N PRO A 199 -27.71 4.74 -20.48
CA PRO A 199 -26.84 4.26 -21.56
C PRO A 199 -26.00 3.02 -21.17
N LYS A 200 -25.80 2.11 -22.12
CA LYS A 200 -25.06 0.83 -21.92
C LYS A 200 -23.62 1.02 -21.43
N ILE A 201 -22.96 2.11 -21.82
CA ILE A 201 -21.53 2.38 -21.58
C ILE A 201 -21.16 2.61 -20.10
N HIS A 202 -22.13 2.79 -19.20
CA HIS A 202 -21.88 3.22 -17.82
C HIS A 202 -22.12 2.16 -16.73
N TYR A 203 -22.50 0.91 -17.06
CA TYR A 203 -22.91 -0.07 -16.04
C TYR A 203 -22.53 -1.52 -16.36
N ALA A 204 -21.76 -2.13 -15.44
CA ALA A 204 -21.59 -3.57 -15.34
C ALA A 204 -22.86 -4.22 -14.76
N LYS A 205 -23.31 -5.34 -15.32
CA LYS A 205 -24.44 -6.13 -14.79
C LYS A 205 -24.00 -7.12 -13.71
N GLY A 206 -22.72 -7.46 -13.67
CA GLY A 206 -22.19 -8.54 -12.83
C GLY A 206 -20.67 -8.58 -12.87
N THR A 207 -20.09 -9.63 -12.28
CA THR A 207 -18.64 -9.75 -12.11
C THR A 207 -17.87 -10.09 -13.39
N GLN A 208 -18.56 -10.63 -14.39
CA GLN A 208 -18.01 -10.86 -15.73
C GLN A 208 -17.99 -9.61 -16.62
N ASP A 209 -18.87 -8.64 -16.34
CA ASP A 209 -18.98 -7.42 -17.14
C ASP A 209 -17.94 -6.38 -16.72
N THR A 210 -17.31 -6.57 -15.56
CA THR A 210 -16.28 -5.67 -15.09
C THR A 210 -14.93 -6.02 -15.71
N LYS A 211 -14.22 -5.02 -16.24
CA LYS A 211 -12.82 -5.16 -16.70
C LYS A 211 -11.82 -5.22 -15.52
N ARG A 212 -12.31 -5.25 -14.28
CA ARG A 212 -11.51 -5.22 -13.06
C ARG A 212 -10.88 -6.58 -12.80
N LYS A 213 -9.64 -6.57 -12.30
CA LYS A 213 -8.93 -7.80 -11.89
C LYS A 213 -9.54 -8.32 -10.59
N LYS A 214 -9.89 -9.61 -10.56
CA LYS A 214 -10.31 -10.29 -9.33
C LYS A 214 -9.10 -10.48 -8.40
N LEU A 215 -9.26 -10.11 -7.14
CA LEU A 215 -8.26 -10.28 -6.10
C LEU A 215 -8.40 -11.67 -5.44
N PRO A 216 -7.29 -12.33 -5.07
CA PRO A 216 -7.34 -13.51 -4.22
C PRO A 216 -8.03 -13.21 -2.88
N SER A 217 -8.85 -14.14 -2.36
CA SER A 217 -9.58 -13.97 -1.10
C SER A 217 -8.66 -13.82 0.12
N THR A 218 -7.47 -14.41 0.05
CA THR A 218 -6.37 -14.28 1.01
C THR A 218 -5.89 -12.84 1.12
N ILE A 219 -5.65 -12.16 -0.01
CA ILE A 219 -5.28 -10.75 -0.05
C ILE A 219 -6.41 -9.87 0.54
N ALA A 220 -7.67 -10.17 0.24
CA ALA A 220 -8.80 -9.42 0.80
C ALA A 220 -8.88 -9.52 2.34
N SER A 221 -8.67 -10.71 2.88
CA SER A 221 -8.67 -10.94 4.35
C SER A 221 -7.48 -10.27 5.04
N LEU A 222 -6.33 -10.16 4.35
CA LEU A 222 -5.15 -9.45 4.85
C LEU A 222 -5.39 -7.92 4.93
N ARG A 223 -6.13 -7.34 3.97
CA ARG A 223 -6.50 -5.91 3.97
C ARG A 223 -7.25 -5.52 5.25
N SER A 224 -8.25 -6.31 5.61
CA SER A 224 -9.12 -6.04 6.75
C SER A 224 -8.39 -6.12 8.08
N LYS A 225 -7.47 -7.08 8.23
CA LYS A 225 -6.63 -7.22 9.42
C LYS A 225 -5.68 -6.05 9.57
N ARG A 226 -5.01 -5.66 8.49
CA ARG A 226 -4.02 -4.60 8.49
C ARG A 226 -4.59 -3.25 8.90
N GLN A 227 -5.79 -2.90 8.42
CA GLN A 227 -6.41 -1.61 8.78
C GLN A 227 -6.95 -1.57 10.20
N ALA A 228 -7.45 -2.71 10.69
CA ALA A 228 -7.80 -2.84 12.10
C ALA A 228 -6.56 -2.60 12.98
N GLU A 229 -5.36 -2.99 12.54
CA GLU A 229 -4.11 -2.68 13.24
C GLU A 229 -3.67 -1.22 13.06
N ILE A 230 -3.68 -0.67 11.84
CA ILE A 230 -3.28 0.74 11.59
C ILE A 230 -4.11 1.72 12.42
N ALA A 231 -5.41 1.49 12.58
CA ALA A 231 -6.29 2.32 13.40
C ALA A 231 -5.95 2.32 14.91
N ILE A 232 -5.15 1.35 15.37
CA ILE A 232 -4.80 1.15 16.78
C ILE A 232 -3.31 1.42 17.05
N THR A 233 -2.47 1.49 16.00
CA THR A 233 -1.02 1.53 16.17
C THR A 233 -0.52 2.97 16.32
N LYS A 234 -0.32 3.43 17.57
CA LYS A 234 0.65 4.49 17.85
C LYS A 234 2.06 4.00 17.43
N PRO A 235 2.93 4.86 16.87
CA PRO A 235 4.32 4.50 16.63
C PRO A 235 4.97 4.20 17.97
N GLU A 236 5.18 2.92 18.26
CA GLU A 236 5.79 2.48 19.50
C GLU A 236 7.26 2.16 19.22
N ILE A 237 8.12 3.11 19.60
CA ILE A 237 9.57 2.93 19.59
C ILE A 237 9.90 2.12 20.84
N ASN A 238 10.13 0.81 20.68
CA ASN A 238 10.83 0.05 21.71
C ASN A 238 11.57 -1.13 21.08
N PRO A 239 12.86 -0.99 20.73
CA PRO A 239 13.72 -2.15 20.61
C PRO A 239 13.92 -2.71 22.03
N ALA A 240 13.42 -3.90 22.29
CA ALA A 240 13.88 -4.67 23.44
C ALA A 240 15.38 -4.93 23.23
N LEU A 241 16.23 -4.16 23.91
CA LEU A 241 17.68 -4.24 23.80
C LEU A 241 18.12 -5.71 23.90
N GLY A 242 18.82 -6.17 22.86
CA GLY A 242 19.40 -7.51 22.78
C GLY A 242 18.52 -8.60 22.15
N LYS A 243 17.27 -8.32 21.78
CA LYS A 243 16.42 -9.29 21.05
C LYS A 243 16.39 -9.08 19.54
N GLN A 244 16.60 -7.85 19.08
CA GLN A 244 16.62 -7.47 17.67
C GLN A 244 17.89 -6.68 17.34
N VAL A 245 18.24 -6.62 16.07
CA VAL A 245 19.36 -5.81 15.60
C VAL A 245 18.94 -4.34 15.63
N VAL A 246 19.78 -3.50 16.25
CA VAL A 246 19.64 -2.04 16.27
C VAL A 246 20.80 -1.42 15.50
N LYS A 247 20.48 -0.50 14.59
CA LYS A 247 21.46 0.27 13.81
C LYS A 247 21.37 1.75 14.19
N ASP A 248 22.52 2.39 14.36
CA ASP A 248 22.60 3.82 14.69
C ASP A 248 22.19 4.70 13.51
N GLN A 249 21.96 5.99 13.79
CA GLN A 249 21.52 6.93 12.75
C GLN A 249 22.57 7.09 11.64
N GLU A 250 23.85 6.99 11.99
CA GLU A 250 24.96 7.07 11.05
C GLU A 250 24.90 5.93 10.01
N PHE A 251 24.64 4.69 10.43
CA PHE A 251 24.44 3.57 9.52
C PHE A 251 23.36 3.88 8.46
N TRP A 252 22.22 4.41 8.90
CA TRP A 252 21.11 4.76 8.00
C TRP A 252 21.46 5.93 7.07
N ASP A 253 22.15 6.94 7.58
CA ASP A 253 22.54 8.11 6.80
C ASP A 253 23.54 7.75 5.69
N ARG A 254 24.48 6.84 5.98
CA ARG A 254 25.45 6.32 5.01
C ARG A 254 24.78 5.55 3.87
N LEU A 255 23.66 4.88 4.16
CA LEU A 255 22.88 4.14 3.16
C LEU A 255 21.95 5.04 2.34
N GLN A 256 21.76 6.30 2.76
CA GLN A 256 20.92 7.30 2.10
C GLN A 256 19.48 6.80 1.86
N PHE A 257 18.97 6.00 2.80
CA PHE A 257 17.60 5.48 2.70
C PHE A 257 16.55 6.58 2.93
N SER A 258 15.41 6.42 2.28
CA SER A 258 14.17 7.07 2.71
C SER A 258 13.66 6.41 4.00
N GLY A 259 12.90 7.15 4.82
CA GLY A 259 12.45 6.70 6.15
C GLY A 259 11.77 5.33 6.16
N THR A 260 11.06 4.97 5.09
CA THR A 260 10.27 3.72 5.00
C THR A 260 11.07 2.45 5.29
N VAL A 261 12.31 2.31 4.79
CA VAL A 261 13.11 1.09 5.02
C VAL A 261 13.55 1.00 6.48
N LYS A 262 13.97 2.13 7.05
CA LYS A 262 14.34 2.25 8.46
C LYS A 262 13.14 1.94 9.37
N ASP A 263 11.99 2.54 9.08
CA ASP A 263 10.75 2.32 9.82
C ASP A 263 10.38 0.83 9.86
N VAL A 264 10.39 0.16 8.70
CA VAL A 264 10.10 -1.27 8.62
C VAL A 264 11.14 -2.10 9.38
N PHE A 265 12.43 -1.76 9.26
CA PHE A 265 13.49 -2.43 10.01
C PHE A 265 13.28 -2.34 11.52
N GLU A 266 12.94 -1.16 12.01
CA GLU A 266 12.71 -0.84 13.42
C GLU A 266 11.35 -1.35 13.94
N GLY A 267 10.51 -1.87 13.04
CA GLY A 267 9.21 -2.43 13.37
C GLY A 267 8.09 -1.39 13.44
N ASN A 268 8.34 -0.17 12.96
CA ASN A 268 7.34 0.87 12.78
C ASN A 268 6.57 0.62 11.47
N PHE A 269 5.33 0.16 11.59
CA PHE A 269 4.49 -0.21 10.45
C PHE A 269 3.46 0.86 10.04
N SER A 270 3.61 2.10 10.51
CA SER A 270 2.63 3.18 10.34
C SER A 270 2.36 3.58 8.89
N ASP A 271 3.37 3.55 8.01
CA ASP A 271 3.26 3.93 6.59
C ASP A 271 3.36 2.74 5.63
N THR A 272 3.03 1.54 6.10
CA THR A 272 3.20 0.35 5.27
C THR A 272 2.18 0.29 4.13
N SER A 273 1.13 1.12 4.17
CA SER A 273 0.16 1.27 3.08
C SER A 273 0.70 1.99 1.86
N SER A 274 1.76 2.79 2.00
CA SER A 274 2.22 3.64 0.91
C SER A 274 2.75 2.86 -0.30
N LYS A 275 2.61 3.47 -1.49
CA LYS A 275 3.28 2.97 -2.70
C LYS A 275 4.78 2.82 -2.51
N THR A 276 5.41 3.69 -1.71
CA THR A 276 6.82 3.63 -1.34
C THR A 276 7.14 2.31 -0.62
N PHE A 277 6.33 1.89 0.37
CA PHE A 277 6.51 0.60 1.02
C PHE A 277 6.46 -0.57 0.02
N LYS A 278 5.47 -0.59 -0.87
CA LYS A 278 5.30 -1.67 -1.86
C LYS A 278 6.46 -1.75 -2.86
N VAL A 279 7.00 -0.59 -3.23
CA VAL A 279 8.22 -0.47 -4.04
C VAL A 279 9.41 -1.12 -3.33
N TYR A 280 9.68 -0.73 -2.08
CA TYR A 280 10.80 -1.31 -1.32
C TYR A 280 10.60 -2.79 -0.98
N PHE A 281 9.36 -3.23 -0.71
CA PHE A 281 9.04 -4.65 -0.53
C PHE A 281 9.44 -5.46 -1.76
N SER A 282 9.05 -4.96 -2.95
CA SER A 282 9.33 -5.61 -4.22
C SER A 282 10.83 -5.57 -4.52
N ALA A 283 11.45 -4.40 -4.37
CA ALA A 283 12.88 -4.20 -4.59
C ALA A 283 13.75 -5.07 -3.67
N MET A 284 13.31 -5.35 -2.44
CA MET A 284 14.02 -6.25 -1.53
C MET A 284 14.12 -7.67 -2.07
N GLN A 285 13.09 -8.16 -2.77
CA GLN A 285 13.14 -9.49 -3.38
C GLN A 285 14.13 -9.54 -4.54
N TRP A 286 14.21 -8.48 -5.34
CA TRP A 286 15.21 -8.35 -6.40
C TRP A 286 16.63 -8.25 -5.85
N ALA A 287 16.86 -7.33 -4.91
CA ALA A 287 18.16 -7.13 -4.28
C ALA A 287 18.68 -8.41 -3.60
N TYR A 288 17.78 -9.16 -2.92
CA TYR A 288 18.12 -10.43 -2.30
C TYR A 288 18.32 -11.55 -3.33
N SER A 289 17.52 -11.61 -4.41
CA SER A 289 17.75 -12.55 -5.51
C SER A 289 19.14 -12.38 -6.12
N ASP A 290 19.55 -11.13 -6.36
CA ASP A 290 20.81 -10.82 -7.01
C ASP A 290 22.00 -11.06 -6.07
N SER A 291 21.90 -10.62 -4.82
CA SER A 291 23.02 -10.64 -3.86
C SER A 291 23.13 -11.96 -3.09
N CYS A 292 22.01 -12.70 -2.95
CA CYS A 292 21.86 -13.80 -1.99
C CYS A 292 21.31 -15.07 -2.61
N LYS A 293 21.49 -15.26 -3.94
CA LYS A 293 21.02 -16.45 -4.67
C LYS A 293 21.33 -17.79 -3.99
N PRO A 294 22.52 -18.04 -3.41
CA PRO A 294 22.81 -19.31 -2.73
C PRO A 294 21.98 -19.57 -1.46
N TYR A 295 21.42 -18.52 -0.86
CA TYR A 295 20.65 -18.58 0.41
C TYR A 295 19.14 -18.68 0.19
N LEU A 296 18.71 -18.68 -1.07
CA LEU A 296 17.31 -18.86 -1.42
C LEU A 296 16.91 -20.35 -1.36
N PRO A 297 15.67 -20.68 -0.95
CA PRO A 297 15.23 -22.06 -0.85
C PRO A 297 15.12 -22.74 -2.22
N ALA A 298 15.27 -24.05 -2.28
CA ALA A 298 15.27 -24.80 -3.55
C ALA A 298 13.97 -24.64 -4.37
N ASN A 299 12.84 -24.40 -3.71
CA ASN A 299 11.53 -24.19 -4.34
C ASN A 299 11.25 -22.73 -4.73
N THR A 300 12.28 -21.90 -4.89
CA THR A 300 12.09 -20.53 -5.38
C THR A 300 11.34 -20.45 -6.69
N VAL A 301 10.62 -19.36 -6.84
CA VAL A 301 9.80 -19.10 -8.00
C VAL A 301 10.43 -17.96 -8.80
N LYS A 302 10.69 -18.20 -10.08
CA LYS A 302 11.19 -17.17 -11.00
C LYS A 302 10.06 -16.18 -11.33
N ARG A 303 10.32 -14.89 -11.13
CA ARG A 303 9.46 -13.79 -11.57
C ARG A 303 10.30 -12.81 -12.38
N GLY A 304 9.72 -12.24 -13.43
CA GLY A 304 10.48 -11.37 -14.30
C GLY A 304 9.59 -10.59 -15.26
N TYR A 305 10.24 -9.73 -16.02
CA TYR A 305 9.62 -8.94 -17.07
C TYR A 305 10.59 -8.82 -18.23
N VAL A 306 10.04 -8.52 -19.39
CA VAL A 306 10.81 -8.23 -20.60
C VAL A 306 10.64 -6.75 -20.91
N THR A 307 11.77 -6.05 -21.08
CA THR A 307 11.78 -4.65 -21.52
C THR A 307 12.42 -4.53 -22.89
N TRP A 308 11.85 -3.71 -23.76
CA TRP A 308 12.48 -3.23 -24.99
C TRP A 308 12.21 -1.73 -25.14
N ASN A 309 13.13 -0.99 -25.73
CA ASN A 309 12.88 0.38 -26.12
C ASN A 309 12.10 0.39 -27.43
N VAL A 310 11.12 1.29 -27.55
CA VAL A 310 10.41 1.56 -28.80
C VAL A 310 10.73 3.00 -29.18
N TYR A 311 11.34 3.18 -30.33
CA TYR A 311 11.73 4.49 -30.86
C TYR A 311 10.57 5.10 -31.65
N SER A 312 10.63 6.42 -31.89
CA SER A 312 9.57 7.18 -32.56
C SER A 312 9.33 6.76 -34.01
N ASP A 313 10.30 6.10 -34.63
CA ASP A 313 10.23 5.51 -35.98
C ASP A 313 9.64 4.08 -35.98
N GLY A 314 9.24 3.55 -34.82
CA GLY A 314 8.71 2.21 -34.65
C GLY A 314 9.76 1.11 -34.53
N TYR A 315 11.06 1.45 -34.59
CA TYR A 315 12.15 0.51 -34.32
C TYR A 315 12.08 0.02 -32.86
N LYS A 316 12.42 -1.25 -32.65
CA LYS A 316 12.43 -1.89 -31.32
C LYS A 316 13.79 -2.52 -31.07
N ASP A 317 14.39 -2.20 -29.93
CA ASP A 317 15.61 -2.86 -29.48
C ASP A 317 15.36 -4.34 -29.16
N THR A 318 16.46 -5.11 -29.09
CA THR A 318 16.43 -6.48 -28.60
C THR A 318 15.80 -6.53 -27.19
N PRO A 319 14.81 -7.42 -26.96
CA PRO A 319 14.20 -7.58 -25.65
C PRO A 319 15.24 -7.98 -24.60
N VAL A 320 15.28 -7.24 -23.49
CA VAL A 320 16.06 -7.56 -22.31
C VAL A 320 15.15 -8.22 -21.29
N GLU A 321 15.39 -9.51 -21.01
CA GLU A 321 14.74 -10.24 -19.92
C GLU A 321 15.42 -9.87 -18.60
N ARG A 322 14.61 -9.52 -17.60
CA ARG A 322 15.04 -9.36 -16.21
C ARG A 322 14.23 -10.32 -15.36
N SER A 323 14.88 -11.03 -14.44
CA SER A 323 14.20 -11.95 -13.54
C SER A 323 14.85 -12.01 -12.17
N ALA A 324 14.03 -12.15 -11.13
CA ALA A 324 14.41 -12.48 -9.77
C ALA A 324 13.92 -13.88 -9.39
N LEU A 325 14.69 -14.56 -8.55
CA LEU A 325 14.29 -15.75 -7.82
C LEU A 325 13.71 -15.32 -6.48
N ILE A 326 12.44 -15.64 -6.25
CA ILE A 326 11.73 -15.16 -5.07
C ILE A 326 11.33 -16.37 -4.22
N ASP A 327 11.58 -16.25 -2.91
CA ASP A 327 11.14 -17.21 -1.92
C ASP A 327 9.59 -17.31 -1.93
N PRO A 328 9.00 -18.52 -2.02
CA PRO A 328 7.56 -18.72 -2.16
C PRO A 328 6.71 -17.97 -1.15
N LYS A 329 7.20 -17.74 0.08
CA LYS A 329 6.42 -17.04 1.11
C LYS A 329 6.12 -15.57 0.77
N PHE A 330 6.86 -14.98 -0.18
CA PHE A 330 6.67 -13.61 -0.66
C PHE A 330 5.87 -13.51 -1.95
N ILE A 331 5.69 -14.61 -2.70
CA ILE A 331 5.18 -14.57 -4.08
C ILE A 331 3.79 -13.94 -4.19
N GLU A 332 2.86 -14.32 -3.32
CA GLU A 332 1.49 -13.84 -3.39
C GLU A 332 1.40 -12.31 -3.22
N LEU A 333 2.14 -11.75 -2.26
CA LEU A 333 2.20 -10.32 -2.00
C LEU A 333 3.05 -9.59 -3.04
N TYR A 334 4.12 -10.21 -3.52
CA TYR A 334 4.94 -9.67 -4.59
C TYR A 334 4.13 -9.50 -5.88
N ASP A 335 3.38 -10.52 -6.29
CA ASP A 335 2.54 -10.47 -7.49
C ASP A 335 1.43 -9.41 -7.32
N ALA A 336 0.84 -9.29 -6.13
CA ALA A 336 -0.15 -8.25 -5.84
C ALA A 336 0.43 -6.83 -5.84
N TYR A 337 1.66 -6.64 -5.36
CA TYR A 337 2.33 -5.33 -5.31
C TYR A 337 2.93 -4.92 -6.66
N GLN A 338 3.44 -5.87 -7.44
CA GLN A 338 4.04 -5.58 -8.75
C GLN A 338 3.05 -4.94 -9.70
N ASP A 339 1.80 -5.40 -9.71
CA ASP A 339 0.76 -4.75 -10.49
C ASP A 339 0.69 -3.27 -10.11
N ASP A 340 0.55 -2.96 -8.81
CA ASP A 340 0.39 -1.61 -8.27
C ASP A 340 1.58 -0.68 -8.56
N VAL A 341 2.81 -1.17 -8.37
CA VAL A 341 4.02 -0.35 -8.48
C VAL A 341 4.67 -0.36 -9.85
N SER A 342 4.28 -1.23 -10.78
CA SER A 342 4.91 -1.35 -12.11
C SER A 342 4.95 -0.03 -12.88
N SER A 343 3.85 0.73 -12.90
CA SER A 343 3.77 2.03 -13.56
C SER A 343 4.59 3.10 -12.83
N PHE A 344 4.60 3.09 -11.50
CA PHE A 344 5.39 4.01 -10.69
C PHE A 344 6.89 3.75 -10.83
N MET A 345 7.32 2.48 -10.84
CA MET A 345 8.70 2.06 -11.08
C MET A 345 9.15 2.45 -12.49
N GLN A 346 8.29 2.26 -13.50
CA GLN A 346 8.58 2.75 -14.86
C GLN A 346 8.64 4.28 -14.93
N GLN A 347 7.76 4.99 -14.23
CA GLN A 347 7.77 6.44 -14.18
C GLN A 347 9.02 6.97 -13.48
N GLN A 348 9.41 6.42 -12.34
CA GLN A 348 10.69 6.76 -11.68
C GLN A 348 11.86 6.52 -12.62
N LYS A 349 11.90 5.38 -13.32
CA LYS A 349 12.95 5.10 -14.30
C LYS A 349 12.99 6.15 -15.42
N ARG A 350 11.83 6.55 -15.96
CA ARG A 350 11.74 7.62 -16.98
C ARG A 350 12.18 8.98 -16.42
N THR A 351 11.80 9.31 -15.20
CA THR A 351 12.21 10.55 -14.52
C THR A 351 13.71 10.57 -14.29
N LEU A 352 14.30 9.47 -13.81
CA LEU A 352 15.75 9.33 -13.63
C LEU A 352 16.49 9.42 -14.97
N GLN A 353 15.97 8.79 -16.02
CA GLN A 353 16.54 8.86 -17.37
C GLN A 353 16.43 10.28 -17.97
N SER A 354 15.33 10.98 -17.74
CA SER A 354 15.15 12.38 -18.14
C SER A 354 16.06 13.34 -17.38
N GLN A 355 16.21 13.15 -16.07
CA GLN A 355 17.16 13.90 -15.24
C GLN A 355 18.60 13.63 -15.66
N ALA A 356 18.92 12.39 -16.04
CA ALA A 356 20.22 12.04 -16.58
C ALA A 356 20.49 12.79 -17.87
N ASN A 357 19.57 12.73 -18.84
CA ASN A 357 19.69 13.39 -20.13
C ASN A 357 19.80 14.92 -20.01
N THR A 358 19.05 15.53 -19.07
CA THR A 358 19.05 16.99 -18.83
C THR A 358 20.31 17.48 -18.10
N SER A 359 20.95 16.61 -17.32
CA SER A 359 22.19 16.95 -16.60
C SER A 359 23.42 16.79 -17.49
N ILE A 360 23.40 15.80 -18.40
CA ILE A 360 24.40 15.63 -19.47
C ILE A 360 24.39 16.86 -20.39
N SER A 361 23.21 17.35 -20.79
CA SER A 361 23.09 18.55 -21.62
C SER A 361 23.54 19.84 -20.93
N ARG A 362 23.69 19.83 -19.59
CA ARG A 362 24.23 20.94 -18.78
C ARG A 362 25.71 20.78 -18.42
N GLY A 363 26.41 19.82 -19.04
CA GLY A 363 27.87 19.65 -18.88
C GLY A 363 28.32 19.05 -17.55
N ARG A 364 27.42 18.46 -16.75
CA ARG A 364 27.83 17.65 -15.58
C ARG A 364 28.32 16.27 -16.06
N GLY A 365 29.40 15.77 -15.45
CA GLY A 365 29.96 14.46 -15.78
C GLY A 365 28.93 13.34 -15.64
N LEU A 366 28.87 12.46 -16.64
CA LEU A 366 27.95 11.31 -16.71
C LEU A 366 28.04 10.43 -15.44
N SER A 367 29.23 10.32 -14.84
CA SER A 367 29.49 9.58 -13.60
C SER A 367 28.81 10.17 -12.36
N ASP A 368 28.73 11.50 -12.24
CA ASP A 368 28.13 12.17 -11.07
C ASP A 368 26.60 12.07 -11.11
N VAL A 369 26.05 12.09 -12.32
CA VAL A 369 24.62 12.03 -12.59
C VAL A 369 24.10 10.60 -12.48
N LEU A 370 24.79 9.63 -13.10
CA LEU A 370 24.45 8.22 -12.97
C LEU A 370 24.73 7.70 -11.56
N GLY A 371 25.82 8.15 -10.91
CA GLY A 371 26.11 7.81 -9.52
C GLY A 371 25.00 8.25 -8.58
N GLY A 372 24.50 9.49 -8.68
CA GLY A 372 23.39 9.98 -7.84
C GLY A 372 22.05 9.32 -8.13
N ALA A 373 21.73 9.06 -9.40
CA ALA A 373 20.47 8.44 -9.81
C ALA A 373 20.39 6.93 -9.48
N ILE A 374 21.47 6.18 -9.74
CA ILE A 374 21.57 4.74 -9.44
C ILE A 374 21.61 4.51 -7.93
N ASN A 375 22.28 5.37 -7.16
CA ASN A 375 22.33 5.29 -5.69
C ASN A 375 20.97 5.53 -5.01
N ASN A 376 20.00 6.10 -5.73
CA ASN A 376 18.65 6.36 -5.22
C ASN A 376 17.61 5.35 -5.73
N GLU A 377 18.02 4.37 -6.55
CA GLU A 377 17.14 3.30 -6.96
C GLU A 377 16.92 2.31 -5.79
N PRO A 378 15.67 1.96 -5.45
CA PRO A 378 15.35 1.10 -4.31
C PRO A 378 16.11 -0.24 -4.27
N ILE A 379 16.32 -0.88 -5.43
CA ILE A 379 17.05 -2.15 -5.52
C ILE A 379 18.52 -1.94 -5.10
N HIS A 380 19.18 -0.94 -5.65
CA HIS A 380 20.58 -0.63 -5.32
C HIS A 380 20.75 -0.21 -3.85
N GLN A 381 19.81 0.57 -3.30
CA GLN A 381 19.85 0.92 -1.87
C GLN A 381 19.77 -0.33 -0.98
N LEU A 382 18.89 -1.28 -1.31
CA LEU A 382 18.75 -2.52 -0.56
C LEU A 382 19.93 -3.48 -0.76
N SER A 383 20.54 -3.53 -1.94
CA SER A 383 21.80 -4.26 -2.14
C SER A 383 22.93 -3.70 -1.28
N ARG A 384 23.03 -2.36 -1.15
CA ARG A 384 24.00 -1.73 -0.23
C ARG A 384 23.69 -2.08 1.23
N PHE A 385 22.42 -2.14 1.63
CA PHE A 385 22.05 -2.57 2.96
C PHE A 385 22.50 -4.01 3.26
N ILE A 386 22.29 -4.94 2.32
CA ILE A 386 22.74 -6.33 2.46
C ILE A 386 24.26 -6.37 2.65
N ALA A 387 25.01 -5.66 1.79
CA ALA A 387 26.47 -5.59 1.88
C ALA A 387 26.94 -4.97 3.21
N SER A 388 26.42 -3.79 3.58
CA SER A 388 26.80 -3.08 4.82
C SER A 388 26.36 -3.79 6.09
N SER A 389 25.38 -4.69 6.01
CA SER A 389 24.96 -5.51 7.16
C SER A 389 25.91 -6.67 7.44
N GLY A 390 26.84 -6.98 6.53
CA GLY A 390 27.76 -8.13 6.64
C GLY A 390 27.35 -9.33 5.77
N GLY A 391 26.36 -9.17 4.89
CA GLY A 391 25.93 -10.21 3.95
C GLY A 391 24.57 -10.83 4.26
N CYS A 392 24.26 -11.90 3.52
CA CYS A 392 22.92 -12.46 3.36
C CYS A 392 22.36 -13.25 4.56
N GLU A 393 23.24 -13.78 5.41
CA GLU A 393 22.89 -14.61 6.58
C GLU A 393 22.75 -13.78 7.87
N THR A 394 22.94 -12.47 7.78
CA THR A 394 22.90 -11.59 8.94
C THR A 394 21.48 -11.48 9.50
N SER A 395 21.39 -11.40 10.82
CA SER A 395 20.14 -11.13 11.55
C SER A 395 19.52 -9.83 11.08
N ALA A 396 20.32 -8.84 10.68
CA ALA A 396 19.84 -7.57 10.12
C ALA A 396 19.09 -7.78 8.80
N VAL A 397 19.64 -8.57 7.87
CA VAL A 397 18.97 -8.88 6.59
C VAL A 397 17.74 -9.74 6.80
N TYR A 398 17.81 -10.73 7.70
CA TYR A 398 16.64 -11.51 8.10
C TYR A 398 15.53 -10.60 8.67
N GLN A 399 15.88 -9.74 9.62
CA GLN A 399 14.96 -8.82 10.29
C GLN A 399 14.22 -7.94 9.28
N LEU A 400 14.95 -7.31 8.34
CA LEU A 400 14.34 -6.45 7.33
C LEU A 400 13.35 -7.23 6.46
N ARG A 401 13.78 -8.38 5.91
CA ARG A 401 12.94 -9.19 5.01
C ARG A 401 11.69 -9.70 5.71
N GLU A 402 11.84 -10.18 6.93
CA GLU A 402 10.76 -10.74 7.70
C GLU A 402 9.80 -9.66 8.20
N ASN A 403 10.30 -8.48 8.59
CA ASN A 403 9.44 -7.33 8.91
C ASN A 403 8.68 -6.82 7.68
N PHE A 404 9.28 -6.79 6.49
CA PHE A 404 8.54 -6.49 5.25
C PHE A 404 7.39 -7.49 5.02
N LEU A 405 7.65 -8.79 5.20
CA LEU A 405 6.64 -9.83 5.07
C LEU A 405 5.52 -9.67 6.10
N ARG A 406 5.88 -9.44 7.37
CA ARG A 406 4.94 -9.27 8.48
C ARG A 406 4.08 -8.02 8.30
N ALA A 407 4.70 -6.89 7.97
CA ALA A 407 4.00 -5.66 7.64
C ALA A 407 3.00 -5.86 6.50
N ALA A 408 3.42 -6.53 5.43
CA ALA A 408 2.56 -6.82 4.29
C ALA A 408 1.42 -7.81 4.62
N LYS A 409 1.59 -8.65 5.66
CA LYS A 409 0.56 -9.58 6.14
C LYS A 409 -0.33 -9.01 7.26
N GLY A 410 -0.11 -7.77 7.70
CA GLY A 410 -0.77 -7.24 8.90
C GLY A 410 -0.48 -8.10 10.13
N GLN A 411 0.79 -8.50 10.29
CA GLN A 411 1.28 -9.23 11.44
C GLN A 411 2.15 -8.30 12.30
N PRO A 412 2.25 -8.56 13.61
CA PRO A 412 3.21 -7.86 14.46
C PRO A 412 4.64 -7.97 13.93
N SER A 413 5.37 -6.86 14.00
CA SER A 413 6.82 -6.83 13.75
C SER A 413 7.55 -7.85 14.63
N LEU A 414 8.77 -8.24 14.25
CA LEU A 414 9.58 -9.14 15.07
C LEU A 414 9.76 -8.61 16.49
N GLN A 415 9.93 -7.28 16.62
CA GLN A 415 10.00 -6.56 17.88
C GLN A 415 8.73 -6.77 18.72
N LYS A 416 7.56 -6.48 18.15
CA LYS A 416 6.26 -6.59 18.83
C LYS A 416 5.89 -8.04 19.15
N ALA A 417 6.32 -8.98 18.31
CA ALA A 417 6.13 -10.41 18.53
C ALA A 417 7.11 -11.00 19.59
N GLY A 418 8.10 -10.22 20.04
CA GLY A 418 9.10 -10.67 21.00
C GLY A 418 10.05 -11.75 20.47
N ILE A 419 10.20 -11.86 19.14
CA ILE A 419 11.03 -12.89 18.49
C ILE A 419 12.50 -12.50 18.58
N VAL A 420 13.29 -13.35 19.22
CA VAL A 420 14.72 -13.13 19.46
C VAL A 420 15.54 -13.57 18.24
N LEU A 421 16.46 -12.71 17.79
CA LEU A 421 17.46 -13.05 16.77
C LEU A 421 18.80 -13.36 17.44
N GLU A 422 19.35 -14.54 17.17
CA GLU A 422 20.51 -15.09 17.87
C GLU A 422 21.75 -14.17 17.82
N ASN A 423 21.99 -13.51 16.68
CA ASN A 423 23.12 -12.59 16.50
C ASN A 423 22.75 -11.10 16.67
N ALA A 424 21.56 -10.80 17.23
CA ALA A 424 21.08 -9.43 17.41
C ALA A 424 22.09 -8.51 18.11
N VAL A 425 22.64 -8.97 19.24
CA VAL A 425 23.57 -8.20 20.07
C VAL A 425 24.87 -7.93 19.33
N ALA A 426 25.42 -8.93 18.64
CA ALA A 426 26.69 -8.84 17.93
C ALA A 426 26.60 -7.92 16.71
N GLU A 427 25.47 -7.98 16.00
CA GLU A 427 25.25 -7.16 14.80
C GLU A 427 24.73 -5.75 15.11
N SER A 428 24.26 -5.51 16.33
CA SER A 428 23.81 -4.18 16.74
C SER A 428 25.01 -3.23 16.82
N SER A 429 24.88 -2.05 16.22
CA SER A 429 25.97 -1.07 16.20
C SER A 429 26.23 -0.56 17.61
N LYS A 430 27.47 -0.76 18.08
CA LYS A 430 28.07 0.10 19.11
C LYS A 430 28.56 1.33 18.37
N SER A 431 27.95 2.49 18.60
CA SER A 431 28.41 3.74 18.01
C SER A 431 29.91 3.91 18.31
N LYS A 432 30.74 3.84 17.27
CA LYS A 432 32.13 4.27 17.34
C LYS A 432 32.16 5.72 16.88
N SER A 433 33.02 6.54 17.48
CA SER A 433 33.26 7.88 16.95
C SER A 433 33.63 7.79 15.48
N SER A 434 33.07 8.67 14.67
CA SER A 434 33.35 8.80 13.26
C SER A 434 33.47 10.28 12.90
N LEU A 435 34.25 10.60 11.88
CA LEU A 435 34.35 11.98 11.40
C LEU A 435 33.00 12.50 10.92
N TYR A 436 32.18 11.63 10.34
CA TYR A 436 30.79 11.93 10.02
C TYR A 436 29.99 12.32 11.26
N GLY A 437 30.02 11.51 12.32
CA GLY A 437 29.29 11.74 13.56
C GLY A 437 29.71 13.05 14.22
N SER A 438 31.02 13.30 14.31
CA SER A 438 31.56 14.55 14.87
C SER A 438 31.22 15.77 14.00
N CYS A 439 31.18 15.62 12.67
CA CYS A 439 30.72 16.65 11.74
C CYS A 439 29.23 16.98 11.94
N MET A 440 28.36 15.96 11.99
CA MET A 440 26.93 16.14 12.19
C MET A 440 26.57 16.82 13.52
N ASN A 441 27.41 16.64 14.54
CA ASN A 441 27.22 17.27 15.86
C ASN A 441 27.61 18.75 15.91
N THR A 442 28.19 19.30 14.84
CA THR A 442 28.78 20.65 14.84
C THR A 442 28.12 21.53 13.78
N TYR A 443 27.42 22.61 14.17
CA TYR A 443 26.97 23.72 13.28
C TYR A 443 25.96 23.40 12.14
N ASP A 444 25.08 22.40 12.32
CA ASP A 444 24.01 22.04 11.36
C ASP A 444 24.43 21.88 9.88
N PRO A 445 25.51 21.15 9.54
CA PRO A 445 25.89 20.86 8.18
C PRO A 445 24.91 19.87 7.54
N SER A 446 24.69 20.00 6.23
CA SER A 446 23.90 18.99 5.52
C SER A 446 24.57 17.61 5.58
N LYS A 447 23.77 16.54 5.71
CA LYS A 447 24.26 15.14 5.67
C LYS A 447 25.19 14.88 4.48
N LYS A 448 24.86 15.47 3.32
CA LYS A 448 25.65 15.38 2.09
C LYS A 448 27.05 15.98 2.27
N TYR A 449 27.15 17.11 2.95
CA TYR A 449 28.43 17.74 3.27
C TYR A 449 29.27 16.85 4.18
N CYS A 450 28.74 16.35 5.30
CA CYS A 450 29.51 15.53 6.23
C CYS A 450 29.99 14.20 5.63
N LEU A 451 29.15 13.54 4.81
CA LEU A 451 29.56 12.34 4.06
C LEU A 451 30.66 12.65 3.04
N CYS A 452 30.57 13.79 2.35
CA CYS A 452 31.62 14.23 1.42
C CYS A 452 32.92 14.53 2.16
N PHE A 453 32.84 15.30 3.24
CA PHE A 453 33.98 15.72 4.05
C PHE A 453 34.74 14.51 4.56
N GLU A 454 34.06 13.56 5.22
CA GLU A 454 34.71 12.35 5.72
C GLU A 454 35.35 11.55 4.58
N ARG A 455 34.65 11.32 3.46
CA ARG A 455 35.19 10.56 2.32
C ARG A 455 36.47 11.17 1.77
N GLU A 456 36.53 12.48 1.64
CA GLU A 456 37.73 13.16 1.14
C GLU A 456 38.82 13.27 2.21
N ALA A 457 38.44 13.49 3.48
CA ALA A 457 39.37 13.56 4.61
C ALA A 457 40.07 12.21 4.84
N LEU A 458 39.36 11.08 4.73
CA LEU A 458 39.95 9.75 4.87
C LEU A 458 41.00 9.40 3.81
N LYS A 459 41.07 10.14 2.69
CA LYS A 459 42.12 9.97 1.68
C LYS A 459 43.44 10.64 2.06
N VAL A 460 43.40 11.59 3.00
CA VAL A 460 44.54 12.44 3.34
C VAL A 460 44.94 12.36 4.81
N LEU A 461 44.02 11.97 5.70
CA LEU A 461 44.28 11.84 7.14
C LEU A 461 44.84 10.46 7.49
N SER A 462 45.87 10.44 8.33
CA SER A 462 46.32 9.21 9.00
C SER A 462 45.35 8.76 10.09
N SER A 463 45.46 7.52 10.56
CA SER A 463 44.62 6.98 11.63
C SER A 463 44.71 7.77 12.94
N LYS A 464 45.90 8.29 13.29
CA LYS A 464 46.10 9.11 14.49
C LYS A 464 45.45 10.48 14.36
N GLU A 465 45.57 11.10 13.18
CA GLU A 465 44.91 12.37 12.90
C GLU A 465 43.39 12.20 12.90
N ARG A 466 42.87 11.14 12.28
CA ARG A 466 41.46 10.80 12.33
C ARG A 466 40.90 10.75 13.77
N GLN A 467 41.59 10.07 14.68
CA GLN A 467 41.17 9.98 16.08
C GLN A 467 41.13 11.35 16.78
N LEU A 468 42.11 12.21 16.52
CA LEU A 468 42.13 13.57 17.06
C LEU A 468 40.96 14.41 16.53
N PHE A 469 40.65 14.30 15.23
CA PHE A 469 39.52 15.00 14.62
C PHE A 469 38.16 14.48 15.08
N GLU A 470 38.06 13.18 15.30
CA GLU A 470 36.84 12.57 15.86
C GLU A 470 36.59 13.08 17.28
N ALA A 471 37.65 13.31 18.06
CA ALA A 471 37.56 13.82 19.43
C ALA A 471 37.28 15.33 19.51
N ASP A 472 37.82 16.13 18.59
CA ASP A 472 37.73 17.60 18.64
C ASP A 472 37.50 18.26 17.27
N PHE A 473 36.36 17.94 16.67
CA PHE A 473 36.00 18.42 15.34
C PHE A 473 35.78 19.93 15.30
N ASP A 474 35.20 20.53 16.35
CA ASP A 474 34.81 21.95 16.38
C ASP A 474 36.02 22.89 16.52
N GLU A 475 37.01 22.55 17.38
CA GLU A 475 38.26 23.31 17.47
C GLU A 475 38.98 23.33 16.13
N TYR A 476 39.04 22.17 15.47
CA TYR A 476 39.70 22.04 14.18
C TYR A 476 38.94 22.76 13.05
N TYR A 477 37.62 22.61 12.98
CA TYR A 477 36.78 23.29 11.99
C TYR A 477 36.90 24.82 12.10
N LYS A 478 36.97 25.36 13.33
CA LYS A 478 37.24 26.78 13.60
C LYS A 478 38.66 27.19 13.18
N ALA A 479 39.67 26.36 13.42
CA ALA A 479 41.04 26.63 12.99
C ALA A 479 41.17 26.71 11.45
N VAL A 480 40.48 25.84 10.72
CA VAL A 480 40.44 25.85 9.24
C VAL A 480 39.70 27.07 8.69
N ARG A 481 38.63 27.53 9.35
CA ARG A 481 37.88 28.74 8.95
C ARG A 481 38.71 30.01 9.07
N LYS A 482 39.58 30.11 10.09
CA LYS A 482 40.51 31.24 10.27
C LYS A 482 41.61 31.30 9.20
N LEU A 483 41.86 30.20 8.47
CA LEU A 483 42.87 30.15 7.40
C LEU A 483 42.36 30.65 6.05
N SER A 484 41.05 30.71 5.80
CA SER A 484 40.51 31.33 4.57
C SER A 484 40.72 32.85 4.50
N GLU A 485 41.23 33.47 5.56
CA GLU A 485 41.52 34.90 5.66
C GLU A 485 43.02 35.24 5.46
N ARG A 486 43.88 34.24 5.18
CA ARG A 486 45.34 34.41 5.01
C ARG A 486 45.79 34.13 3.57
N PRO A 487 46.89 34.74 3.09
CA PRO A 487 47.48 34.44 1.78
C PRO A 487 47.91 32.96 1.68
N ALA A 488 47.77 32.37 0.48
CA ALA A 488 47.89 30.93 0.26
C ALA A 488 49.32 30.39 0.57
N PRO A 489 49.47 29.46 1.53
CA PRO A 489 50.73 28.75 1.77
C PRO A 489 50.95 27.63 0.74
N PRO A 490 52.12 26.95 0.72
CA PRO A 490 52.42 25.87 -0.21
C PRO A 490 51.40 24.73 -0.13
N ALA A 491 51.14 24.03 -1.26
CA ALA A 491 50.17 22.93 -1.36
C ALA A 491 50.41 21.73 -0.42
N SER A 492 51.58 21.67 0.24
CA SER A 492 51.91 20.70 1.28
C SER A 492 51.37 21.05 2.66
N ASP A 493 50.79 22.24 2.84
CA ASP A 493 50.26 22.68 4.12
C ASP A 493 48.90 22.02 4.42
N ARG A 494 48.87 21.18 5.46
CA ARG A 494 47.77 20.26 5.76
C ARG A 494 46.45 20.96 6.05
N ALA A 495 46.52 22.15 6.62
CA ALA A 495 45.34 22.95 6.89
C ALA A 495 44.71 23.53 5.60
N TRP A 496 45.51 23.67 4.53
CA TRP A 496 45.03 24.02 3.20
C TRP A 496 44.36 22.84 2.51
N ALA A 497 44.88 21.61 2.65
CA ALA A 497 44.24 20.40 2.12
C ALA A 497 42.81 20.21 2.66
N LEU A 498 42.58 20.50 3.93
CA LEU A 498 41.25 20.41 4.55
C LEU A 498 40.34 21.59 4.19
N ASN A 499 40.90 22.79 3.97
CA ASN A 499 40.13 23.91 3.39
C ASN A 499 39.74 23.62 1.93
N ALA A 500 40.60 22.96 1.15
CA ALA A 500 40.28 22.50 -0.19
C ALA A 500 39.19 21.43 -0.18
N ILE A 501 39.20 20.50 0.78
CA ILE A 501 38.11 19.54 1.00
C ILE A 501 36.80 20.25 1.36
N ARG A 502 36.83 21.23 2.27
CA ARG A 502 35.66 22.05 2.61
C ARG A 502 35.08 22.76 1.39
N SER A 503 35.94 23.42 0.60
CA SER A 503 35.55 24.10 -0.64
C SER A 503 34.96 23.14 -1.67
N LYS A 504 35.48 21.91 -1.74
CA LYS A 504 34.99 20.84 -2.64
C LYS A 504 33.64 20.25 -2.21
N CYS A 505 33.32 20.28 -0.92
CA CYS A 505 32.13 19.63 -0.36
C CYS A 505 30.96 20.59 -0.08
N ASN A 506 31.22 21.90 0.02
CA ASN A 506 30.20 22.96 -0.06
C ASN A 506 29.65 23.07 -1.49
#